data_AF-A0A0J5JWD9-F1
#
_entry.id   AF-A0A0J5JWD9-F1
#
_cell.length_a   1.000
_cell.length_b   1.000
_cell.length_c   1.000
_cell.angle_alpha   90.00
_cell.angle_beta   90.00
_cell.angle_gamma   90.00
#
_symmetry.space_group_name_H-M   'P 1'
#
loop_
_entity.id
_entity.type
_entity.pdbx_description
1 polymer ?
#
loop_
_entity_poly.entity_id
_entity_poly.type
_entity_poly.pdbx_seq_one_letter_code
_entity_poly.pdbx_strand_id
1 'polypeptide(L)'
;MLYIWNIENIIKETLEELGLDINFEFDNGLKAPMSFNISTNTIKFNYLQINGYKAKINNKIRESDENFVKLILYHEIGYYLDFKKNKHDLRILMYGGEDEKEILMSQIEKNAWVFGRTVVPDHLMDAYDKVRELDGMFLKSR
;
A
#
# COMPACT_ATOMS: atom_id res chain seq x y z
N MET A 1 2.38 18.47 -8.00
CA MET A 1 2.97 17.28 -8.62
C MET A 1 3.96 16.75 -7.62
N LEU A 2 3.83 15.49 -7.20
CA LEU A 2 4.73 14.88 -6.23
C LEU A 2 6.04 14.51 -6.92
N TYR A 3 7.17 14.98 -6.37
CA TYR A 3 8.50 14.55 -6.80
C TYR A 3 8.96 13.34 -5.99
N ILE A 4 9.92 12.59 -6.54
CA ILE A 4 10.51 11.40 -5.90
C ILE A 4 10.97 11.73 -4.47
N TRP A 5 11.75 12.81 -4.32
CA TRP A 5 12.27 13.24 -3.01
C TRP A 5 11.18 13.58 -1.98
N ASN A 6 10.04 14.11 -2.41
CA ASN A 6 8.91 14.34 -1.49
C ASN A 6 8.36 13.01 -0.98
N ILE A 7 8.17 12.04 -1.87
CA ILE A 7 7.64 10.72 -1.53
C ILE A 7 8.61 9.98 -0.58
N GLU A 8 9.91 10.02 -0.87
CA GLU A 8 10.95 9.43 -0.03
C GLU A 8 10.93 9.98 1.40
N ASN A 9 10.86 11.31 1.54
CA ASN A 9 10.81 11.94 2.87
C ASN A 9 9.54 11.52 3.62
N ILE A 10 8.38 11.52 2.96
CA ILE A 10 7.11 11.12 3.60
C ILE A 10 7.18 9.67 4.07
N ILE A 11 7.72 8.76 3.24
CA ILE A 11 7.88 7.35 3.60
C ILE A 11 8.82 7.23 4.80
N LYS A 12 9.99 7.87 4.73
CA LYS A 12 10.99 7.85 5.79
C LYS A 12 10.41 8.34 7.13
N GLU A 13 9.83 9.53 7.14
CA GLU A 13 9.26 10.14 8.34
C GLU A 13 8.15 9.27 8.93
N THR A 14 7.25 8.74 8.10
CA THR A 14 6.16 7.88 8.56
C THR A 14 6.66 6.56 9.17
N LEU A 15 7.68 5.94 8.56
CA LEU A 15 8.28 4.71 9.08
C LEU A 15 9.03 4.96 10.40
N GLU A 16 9.76 6.08 10.50
CA GLU A 16 10.44 6.52 11.72
C GLU A 16 9.44 6.79 12.86
N GLU A 17 8.35 7.50 12.58
CA GLU A 17 7.26 7.77 13.54
C GLU A 17 6.62 6.48 14.09
N LEU A 18 6.45 5.47 13.23
CA LEU A 18 5.89 4.18 13.60
C LEU A 18 6.92 3.19 14.17
N GLY A 19 8.21 3.56 14.19
CA GLY A 19 9.30 2.68 14.63
C GLY A 19 9.45 1.42 13.78
N LEU A 20 9.16 1.51 12.48
CA LEU A 20 9.18 0.38 11.56
C LEU A 20 10.49 0.32 10.78
N ASP A 21 11.23 -0.77 10.98
CA ASP A 21 12.42 -1.10 10.20
C ASP A 21 12.00 -1.74 8.87
N ILE A 22 11.70 -0.91 7.87
CA ILE A 22 11.32 -1.30 6.51
C ILE A 22 12.17 -0.46 5.54
N ASN A 23 12.82 -1.13 4.59
CA ASN A 23 13.56 -0.44 3.54
C ASN A 23 12.60 0.24 2.57
N PHE A 24 13.03 1.29 1.87
CA PHE A 24 12.25 1.83 0.76
C PHE A 24 13.16 2.22 -0.40
N GLU A 25 12.64 2.06 -1.62
CA GLU A 25 13.36 2.43 -2.83
C GLU A 25 12.41 2.86 -3.95
N PHE A 26 12.93 3.73 -4.80
CA PHE A 26 12.25 4.14 -6.02
C PHE A 26 12.41 3.09 -7.13
N ASP A 27 11.32 2.73 -7.80
CA ASP A 27 11.30 1.76 -8.90
C ASP A 27 10.43 2.26 -10.07
N ASN A 28 11.08 2.68 -11.16
CA ASN A 28 10.41 3.10 -12.40
C ASN A 28 9.69 1.97 -13.14
N GLY A 29 10.07 0.71 -12.91
CA GLY A 29 9.46 -0.47 -13.51
C GLY A 29 8.19 -0.94 -12.78
N LEU A 30 7.95 -0.43 -11.57
CA LEU A 30 6.78 -0.78 -10.78
C LEU A 30 5.49 -0.27 -11.46
N LYS A 31 4.55 -1.19 -11.71
CA LYS A 31 3.26 -0.88 -12.35
C LYS A 31 2.20 -0.35 -11.38
N ALA A 32 2.43 -0.51 -10.09
CA ALA A 32 1.61 0.00 -9.00
C ALA A 32 2.18 1.34 -8.47
N PRO A 33 1.38 2.17 -7.80
CA PRO A 33 1.90 3.37 -7.11
C PRO A 33 2.94 3.01 -6.05
N MET A 34 2.66 1.96 -5.27
CA MET A 34 3.53 1.45 -4.21
C MET A 34 3.35 -0.07 -4.11
N SER A 35 4.33 -0.77 -3.56
CA SER A 35 4.23 -2.20 -3.25
C SER A 35 5.19 -2.60 -2.14
N PHE A 36 4.76 -3.45 -1.23
CA PHE A 36 5.62 -4.09 -0.24
C PHE A 36 6.18 -5.44 -0.76
N ASN A 37 7.49 -5.61 -0.68
CA ASN A 37 8.18 -6.87 -0.91
C ASN A 37 8.58 -7.51 0.42
N ILE A 38 7.93 -8.63 0.73
CA ILE A 38 8.19 -9.37 1.97
C ILE A 38 9.61 -9.94 2.06
N SER A 39 10.14 -10.46 0.95
CA SER A 39 11.44 -11.16 0.93
C SER A 39 12.61 -10.21 1.19
N THR A 40 12.50 -8.96 0.75
CA THR A 40 13.53 -7.94 0.95
C THR A 40 13.17 -6.95 2.06
N ASN A 41 11.97 -7.07 2.64
CA ASN A 41 11.39 -6.13 3.59
C ASN A 41 11.49 -4.69 3.06
N THR A 42 11.02 -4.47 1.82
CA THR A 42 11.18 -3.21 1.08
C THR A 42 9.86 -2.69 0.53
N ILE A 43 9.56 -1.42 0.76
CA ILE A 43 8.51 -0.68 0.06
C ILE A 43 9.10 -0.06 -1.20
N LYS A 44 8.62 -0.49 -2.36
CA LYS A 44 8.94 0.13 -3.64
C LYS A 44 7.87 1.12 -4.03
N PHE A 45 8.24 2.22 -4.67
CA PHE A 45 7.27 3.19 -5.17
C PHE A 45 7.64 3.71 -6.58
N ASN A 46 6.61 4.13 -7.32
CA ASN A 46 6.77 4.76 -8.63
C ASN A 46 6.07 6.12 -8.65
N TYR A 47 6.83 7.21 -8.76
CA TYR A 47 6.27 8.57 -8.72
C TYR A 47 5.26 8.84 -9.84
N LEU A 48 5.44 8.26 -11.04
CA LEU A 48 4.48 8.44 -12.14
C LEU A 48 3.17 7.73 -11.82
N GLN A 49 3.24 6.52 -11.28
CA GLN A 49 2.05 5.77 -10.88
C GLN A 49 1.35 6.44 -9.69
N ILE A 50 2.09 6.97 -8.72
CA ILE A 50 1.54 7.74 -7.59
C ILE A 50 0.80 8.98 -8.09
N ASN A 51 1.44 9.81 -8.93
CA ASN A 51 0.78 11.00 -9.48
C ASN A 51 -0.43 10.63 -10.36
N GLY A 52 -0.34 9.54 -11.13
CA GLY A 52 -1.46 9.03 -11.94
C GLY A 52 -2.62 8.51 -11.10
N TYR A 53 -2.34 7.78 -10.03
CA TYR A 53 -3.34 7.29 -9.08
C TYR A 53 -4.02 8.47 -8.37
N LYS A 54 -3.21 9.43 -7.90
CA LYS A 54 -3.69 10.68 -7.30
C LYS A 54 -4.65 11.42 -8.21
N ALA A 55 -4.32 11.58 -9.50
CA ALA A 55 -5.19 12.25 -10.45
C ALA A 55 -6.57 11.57 -10.59
N LYS A 56 -6.65 10.24 -10.40
CA LYS A 56 -7.90 9.48 -10.48
C LYS A 56 -8.75 9.58 -9.22
N ILE A 57 -8.13 9.61 -8.04
CA ILE A 57 -8.86 9.46 -6.77
C ILE A 57 -8.90 10.71 -5.89
N ASN A 58 -7.96 11.65 -6.07
CA ASN A 58 -7.84 12.79 -5.14
C ASN A 58 -9.06 13.72 -5.19
N ASN A 59 -9.76 13.81 -6.32
CA ASN A 59 -11.01 14.58 -6.41
C ASN A 59 -12.12 14.02 -5.49
N LYS A 60 -12.03 12.74 -5.11
CA LYS A 60 -13.01 12.05 -4.27
C LYS A 60 -12.63 12.12 -2.79
N ILE A 61 -11.34 11.98 -2.44
CA ILE A 61 -10.89 12.00 -1.04
C ILE A 61 -10.51 13.41 -0.54
N ARG A 62 -10.06 14.31 -1.45
CA ARG A 62 -9.69 15.71 -1.19
C ARG A 62 -8.59 15.91 -0.14
N GLU A 63 -7.61 15.02 -0.13
CA GLU A 63 -6.47 15.08 0.79
C GLU A 63 -5.28 15.86 0.21
N SER A 64 -4.39 16.28 1.11
CA SER A 64 -3.11 16.88 0.75
C SER A 64 -2.22 15.86 0.02
N ASP A 65 -1.21 16.35 -0.70
CA ASP A 65 -0.21 15.52 -1.37
C ASP A 65 0.50 14.57 -0.39
N GLU A 66 0.80 15.06 0.81
CA GLU A 66 1.41 14.29 1.89
C GLU A 66 0.47 13.19 2.41
N ASN A 67 -0.75 13.57 2.79
CA ASN A 67 -1.74 12.64 3.31
C ASN A 67 -2.07 11.57 2.28
N PHE A 68 -2.16 11.94 1.01
CA PHE A 68 -2.35 10.99 -0.09
C PHE A 68 -1.26 9.90 -0.10
N VAL A 69 0.01 10.29 0.01
CA VAL A 69 1.13 9.33 0.07
C VAL A 69 1.07 8.50 1.34
N LYS A 70 0.74 9.10 2.49
CA LYS A 70 0.56 8.37 3.76
C LYS A 70 -0.54 7.31 3.65
N LEU A 71 -1.68 7.63 3.02
CA LEU A 71 -2.79 6.70 2.85
C LEU A 71 -2.40 5.44 2.07
N ILE A 72 -1.70 5.58 0.93
CA ILE A 72 -1.21 4.42 0.18
C ILE A 72 -0.10 3.67 0.94
N LEU A 73 0.74 4.40 1.68
CA LEU A 73 1.81 3.81 2.49
C LEU A 73 1.25 2.97 3.65
N TYR A 74 0.18 3.41 4.33
CA TYR A 74 -0.45 2.65 5.39
C TYR A 74 -1.01 1.31 4.89
N HIS A 75 -1.45 1.24 3.63
CA HIS A 75 -1.83 -0.04 3.00
C HIS A 75 -0.63 -0.98 2.87
N GLU A 76 0.51 -0.49 2.39
CA GLU A 76 1.74 -1.29 2.26
C GLU A 76 2.32 -1.72 3.63
N ILE A 77 2.24 -0.84 4.63
CA ILE A 77 2.56 -1.19 6.03
C ILE A 77 1.59 -2.28 6.54
N GLY A 78 0.34 -2.25 6.10
CA GLY A 78 -0.64 -3.27 6.37
C GLY A 78 -0.19 -4.67 5.95
N TYR A 79 0.39 -4.80 4.76
CA TYR A 79 1.02 -6.05 4.30
C TYR A 79 2.13 -6.51 5.26
N TYR A 80 3.04 -5.61 5.63
CA TYR A 80 4.11 -5.92 6.57
C TYR A 80 3.57 -6.42 7.93
N LEU A 81 2.56 -5.74 8.47
CA LEU A 81 1.94 -6.11 9.74
C LEU A 81 1.18 -7.44 9.66
N ASP A 82 0.51 -7.70 8.53
CA ASP A 82 -0.16 -8.97 8.26
C ASP A 82 0.85 -10.12 8.28
N PHE A 83 1.95 -10.01 7.54
CA PHE A 83 2.99 -11.05 7.52
C PHE A 83 3.69 -11.27 8.86
N LYS A 84 3.76 -10.23 9.71
CA LYS A 84 4.26 -10.39 11.08
C LYS A 84 3.29 -11.13 12.00
N LYS A 85 1.98 -10.97 11.80
CA LYS A 85 0.95 -11.52 12.70
C LYS A 85 0.40 -12.86 12.22
N ASN A 86 0.28 -13.04 10.91
CA ASN A 86 -0.33 -14.18 10.27
C ASN A 86 0.72 -14.98 9.49
N LYS A 87 0.71 -16.31 9.70
CA LYS A 87 1.53 -17.23 8.91
C LYS A 87 0.79 -17.59 7.64
N HIS A 88 1.14 -16.91 6.55
CA HIS A 88 0.67 -17.27 5.20
C HIS A 88 1.51 -18.39 4.62
N ASP A 89 0.87 -19.38 3.99
CA ASP A 89 1.59 -20.42 3.26
C ASP A 89 2.00 -19.90 1.87
N LEU A 90 3.14 -19.20 1.82
CA LEU A 90 3.67 -18.63 0.58
C LEU A 90 3.99 -19.69 -0.50
N ARG A 91 4.04 -20.98 -0.15
CA ARG A 91 4.20 -22.06 -1.14
C ARG A 91 3.02 -22.12 -2.09
N ILE A 92 1.82 -21.71 -1.67
CA ILE A 92 0.64 -21.61 -2.53
C ILE A 92 0.89 -20.60 -3.66
N LEU A 93 1.54 -19.47 -3.35
CA LEU A 93 1.87 -18.47 -4.39
C LEU A 93 2.85 -19.01 -5.44
N MET A 94 3.74 -19.92 -5.04
CA MET A 94 4.74 -20.52 -5.93
C MET A 94 4.23 -21.75 -6.71
N TYR A 95 3.45 -22.61 -6.05
CA TYR A 95 3.14 -23.96 -6.53
C TYR A 95 1.65 -24.28 -6.58
N GLY A 96 0.80 -23.44 -5.99
CA GLY A 96 -0.65 -23.66 -5.95
C GLY A 96 -1.32 -23.49 -7.31
N GLY A 97 -2.56 -23.97 -7.39
CA GLY A 97 -3.44 -23.68 -8.53
C GLY A 97 -3.80 -22.20 -8.60
N GLU A 98 -4.26 -21.73 -9.77
CA GLU A 98 -4.65 -20.31 -9.94
C GLU A 98 -5.75 -19.90 -8.95
N ASP A 99 -6.75 -20.74 -8.72
CA ASP A 99 -7.81 -20.49 -7.73
C ASP A 99 -7.25 -20.36 -6.31
N GLU A 100 -6.29 -21.21 -5.93
CA GLU A 100 -5.66 -21.17 -4.59
C GLU A 100 -4.82 -19.91 -4.42
N LYS A 101 -4.09 -19.51 -5.46
CA LYS A 101 -3.34 -18.25 -5.48
C LYS A 101 -4.27 -17.06 -5.35
N GLU A 102 -5.39 -17.05 -6.09
CA GLU A 102 -6.36 -15.96 -6.04
C GLU A 102 -7.00 -15.83 -4.65
N ILE A 103 -7.39 -16.96 -4.04
CA ILE A 103 -7.93 -16.99 -2.68
C ILE A 103 -6.91 -16.44 -1.68
N LEU A 104 -5.67 -16.91 -1.73
CA LEU A 104 -4.63 -16.45 -0.81
C LEU A 104 -4.31 -14.96 -1.02
N MET A 105 -4.15 -14.50 -2.27
CA MET A 105 -3.91 -13.09 -2.57
C MET A 105 -5.06 -12.20 -2.10
N SER A 106 -6.31 -12.63 -2.30
CA SER A 106 -7.50 -11.90 -1.82
C SER A 106 -7.53 -11.81 -0.29
N GLN A 107 -7.14 -12.88 0.41
CA GLN A 107 -7.03 -12.88 1.86
C GLN A 107 -5.94 -11.93 2.35
N ILE A 108 -4.74 -11.97 1.75
CA ILE A 108 -3.62 -11.09 2.12
C ILE A 108 -4.02 -9.63 1.86
N GLU A 109 -4.56 -9.31 0.69
CA GLU A 109 -5.03 -7.95 0.35
C GLU A 109 -6.08 -7.44 1.34
N LYS A 110 -7.07 -8.27 1.68
CA LYS A 110 -8.08 -7.91 2.68
C LYS A 110 -7.46 -7.62 4.05
N ASN A 111 -6.49 -8.44 4.45
CA ASN A 111 -5.79 -8.26 5.72
C ASN A 111 -4.90 -7.02 5.71
N ALA A 112 -4.22 -6.72 4.59
CA ALA A 112 -3.38 -5.53 4.46
C ALA A 112 -4.19 -4.26 4.74
N TRP A 113 -5.38 -4.10 4.18
CA TRP A 113 -6.26 -2.98 4.53
C TRP A 113 -6.67 -2.96 6.01
N VAL A 114 -6.93 -4.12 6.62
CA VAL A 114 -7.32 -4.21 8.03
C VAL A 114 -6.17 -3.82 8.96
N PHE A 115 -4.97 -4.35 8.72
CA PHE A 115 -3.81 -4.05 9.53
C PHE A 115 -3.26 -2.66 9.27
N GLY A 116 -3.29 -2.20 8.02
CA GLY A 116 -2.89 -0.84 7.66
C GLY A 116 -3.73 0.20 8.39
N ARG A 117 -5.05 -0.02 8.47
CA ARG A 117 -5.97 0.82 9.26
C ARG A 117 -5.57 0.99 10.73
N THR A 118 -4.84 0.03 11.32
CA THR A 118 -4.43 0.10 12.74
C THR A 118 -3.35 1.14 13.02
N VAL A 119 -2.65 1.62 11.99
CA VAL A 119 -1.59 2.64 12.10
C VAL A 119 -1.99 3.98 11.47
N VAL A 120 -3.22 4.10 10.97
CA VAL A 120 -3.75 5.34 10.39
C VAL A 120 -4.14 6.29 11.52
N PRO A 121 -3.68 7.55 11.52
CA PRO A 121 -4.15 8.58 12.44
C PRO A 121 -5.65 8.85 12.30
N ASP A 122 -6.35 9.16 13.40
CA ASP A 122 -7.80 9.33 13.42
C ASP A 122 -8.35 10.29 12.34
N HIS A 123 -7.64 11.39 12.09
CA HIS A 123 -8.04 12.40 11.11
C HIS A 123 -7.96 11.94 9.64
N LEU A 124 -7.28 10.81 9.36
CA LEU A 124 -7.16 10.21 8.02
C LEU A 124 -8.00 8.95 7.84
N MET A 125 -8.70 8.50 8.88
CA MET A 125 -9.39 7.21 8.87
C MET A 125 -10.46 7.14 7.78
N ASP A 126 -11.29 8.19 7.66
CA ASP A 126 -12.34 8.29 6.65
C ASP A 126 -11.76 8.30 5.23
N ALA A 127 -10.64 9.00 5.03
CA ALA A 127 -9.97 9.04 3.75
C ALA A 127 -9.37 7.67 3.40
N TYR A 128 -8.78 6.96 4.36
CA TYR A 128 -8.23 5.62 4.18
C TYR A 128 -9.30 4.59 3.79
N ASP A 129 -10.41 4.57 4.52
CA ASP A 129 -11.54 3.68 4.23
C ASP A 129 -12.11 3.99 2.83
N LYS A 130 -12.14 5.26 2.43
CA LYS A 130 -12.56 5.68 1.08
C LYS A 130 -11.57 5.28 -0.03
N VAL A 131 -10.25 5.34 0.22
CA VAL A 131 -9.25 4.85 -0.74
C VAL A 131 -9.47 3.36 -1.01
N ARG A 132 -9.65 2.56 0.05
CA ARG A 132 -9.94 1.11 -0.06
C ARG A 132 -11.18 0.84 -0.91
N GLU A 133 -12.27 1.56 -0.68
CA GLU A 133 -13.50 1.41 -1.47
C GLU A 133 -13.27 1.70 -2.95
N LEU A 134 -12.55 2.79 -3.24
CA LEU A 134 -12.25 3.20 -4.62
C LEU A 134 -11.35 2.20 -5.32
N ASP A 135 -10.35 1.65 -4.63
CA ASP A 135 -9.43 0.67 -5.20
C ASP A 135 -10.16 -0.61 -5.60
N GLY A 136 -11.07 -1.09 -4.76
CA GLY A 136 -11.96 -2.21 -5.07
C GLY A 136 -12.86 -1.98 -6.29
N MET A 137 -13.24 -0.72 -6.59
CA MET A 137 -14.00 -0.40 -7.81
C MET A 137 -13.12 -0.42 -9.07
N PHE A 138 -11.86 0.05 -8.97
CA PHE A 138 -10.95 0.06 -10.12
C PHE A 138 -10.50 -1.35 -10.50
N LEU A 139 -10.37 -2.26 -9.53
CA LEU A 139 -10.08 -3.68 -9.78
C LEU A 139 -11.23 -4.40 -10.50
N LYS A 140 -12.50 -4.03 -10.24
CA LYS A 140 -13.69 -4.58 -10.92
C LYS A 140 -13.95 -4.03 -12.33
N SER A 141 -13.18 -3.03 -12.76
CA SER A 141 -13.35 -2.34 -14.04
C SER A 141 -12.40 -2.85 -15.14
N ARG A 142 -11.63 -3.90 -14.86
CA ARG A 142 -10.75 -4.61 -15.78
C ARG A 142 -11.28 -6.00 -16.04
#